data_AF-A0A0N1ESR3-F1
#
_entry.id   AF-A0A0N1ESR3-F1
#
_cell.length_a   1.000
_cell.length_b   1.000
_cell.length_c   1.000
_cell.angle_alpha   90.00
_cell.angle_beta   90.00
_cell.angle_gamma   90.00
#
_symmetry.space_group_name_H-M   'P 1'
#
loop_
_entity.id
_entity.type
_entity.pdbx_description
1 polymer ?
#
loop_
_entity_poly.entity_id
_entity_poly.type
_entity_poly.pdbx_seq_one_letter_code
_entity_poly.pdbx_strand_id
1 'polypeptide(L)'
;MEYLAVKHTHMAIAVLSIVLFYVRSFSRMGSGTIAKNKVVFIGSHATDTFLLISAFALMAIAKMNPLEQMWLLEKIILVVAYIVLGVIASKQQKTSIKVVLLVVTTAVIALIGKLAVTKTALFL
;
A
#
# COMPACT_ATOMS: atom_id res chain seq x y z
N MET A 1 -12.79 -20.93 8.75
CA MET A 1 -13.58 -20.28 7.68
C MET A 1 -13.32 -18.78 7.68
N GLU A 2 -13.55 -18.07 8.79
CA GLU A 2 -13.35 -16.62 8.94
C GLU A 2 -11.95 -16.11 8.50
N TYR A 3 -10.87 -16.73 8.98
CA TYR A 3 -9.51 -16.28 8.65
C TYR A 3 -9.23 -16.24 7.13
N LEU A 4 -9.64 -17.28 6.40
CA LEU A 4 -9.39 -17.36 4.96
C LEU A 4 -10.19 -16.30 4.21
N ALA A 5 -11.44 -16.08 4.59
CA ALA A 5 -12.27 -15.03 4.00
C ALA A 5 -11.64 -13.65 4.19
N VAL A 6 -11.26 -13.30 5.43
CA VAL A 6 -10.60 -12.02 5.72
C VAL A 6 -9.25 -11.91 4.99
N LYS A 7 -8.50 -13.02 4.87
CA LYS A 7 -7.23 -13.04 4.15
C LYS A 7 -7.40 -12.76 2.67
N HIS A 8 -8.37 -13.40 2.01
CA HIS A 8 -8.65 -13.15 0.59
C HIS A 8 -9.13 -11.72 0.37
N THR A 9 -10.00 -11.21 1.24
CA THR A 9 -10.47 -9.82 1.19
C THR A 9 -9.32 -8.83 1.35
N HIS A 10 -8.43 -9.03 2.33
CA HIS A 10 -7.25 -8.19 2.51
C HIS A 10 -6.34 -8.19 1.27
N MET A 11 -6.10 -9.36 0.67
CA MET A 11 -5.29 -9.46 -0.55
C MET A 11 -5.94 -8.75 -1.74
N ALA A 12 -7.27 -8.84 -1.89
CA ALA A 12 -8.01 -8.11 -2.93
C ALA A 12 -7.91 -6.59 -2.73
N ILE A 13 -8.06 -6.10 -1.49
CA ILE A 13 -7.88 -4.69 -1.15
C ILE A 13 -6.44 -4.23 -1.41
N ALA A 14 -5.44 -5.06 -1.10
CA ALA A 14 -4.04 -4.75 -1.36
C ALA A 14 -3.76 -4.59 -2.86
N VAL A 15 -4.26 -5.51 -3.69
CA VAL A 15 -4.15 -5.39 -5.15
C VAL A 15 -4.87 -4.15 -5.65
N LEU A 16 -6.08 -3.87 -5.17
CA LEU A 16 -6.84 -2.69 -5.56
C LEU A 16 -6.12 -1.39 -5.20
N SER A 17 -5.53 -1.30 -4.00
CA SER A 17 -4.73 -0.14 -3.58
C SER A 17 -3.55 0.09 -4.54
N ILE A 18 -2.81 -0.96 -4.88
CA ILE A 18 -1.66 -0.89 -5.80
C ILE A 18 -2.11 -0.40 -7.19
N VAL A 19 -3.20 -0.95 -7.73
CA VAL A 19 -3.75 -0.54 -9.03
C VAL A 19 -4.14 0.94 -9.00
N LEU A 20 -4.89 1.38 -7.97
CA LEU A 20 -5.31 2.78 -7.83
C LEU A 20 -4.13 3.72 -7.64
N PHE A 21 -3.05 3.28 -6.98
CA PHE A 21 -1.80 4.03 -6.91
C PHE A 21 -1.20 4.26 -8.31
N TYR A 22 -1.02 3.20 -9.11
CA TYR A 22 -0.44 3.34 -10.46
C TYR A 22 -1.33 4.17 -11.38
N VAL A 23 -2.64 3.94 -11.39
CA VAL A 23 -3.60 4.72 -12.19
C VAL A 23 -3.47 6.22 -11.90
N ARG A 24 -3.41 6.61 -10.62
CA ARG A 24 -3.22 8.02 -10.23
C ARG A 24 -1.83 8.53 -10.61
N SER A 25 -0.79 7.74 -10.37
CA SER A 25 0.60 8.13 -10.66
C SER A 25 0.81 8.39 -12.16
N PHE A 26 0.37 7.49 -13.04
CA PHE A 26 0.46 7.68 -14.48
C PHE A 26 -0.47 8.80 -14.97
N SER A 27 -1.68 8.92 -14.41
CA SER A 27 -2.55 10.04 -14.76
C SER A 27 -1.89 11.40 -14.50
N ARG A 28 -1.16 11.55 -13.37
CA ARG A 28 -0.44 12.79 -13.00
C ARG A 28 0.80 13.10 -13.84
N MET A 29 1.31 12.12 -14.59
CA MET A 29 2.38 12.32 -15.56
C MET A 29 1.85 12.84 -16.90
N GLY A 30 0.59 12.51 -17.23
CA GLY A 30 -0.14 13.08 -18.37
C GLY A 30 -1.01 14.28 -17.98
N SER A 31 -2.27 14.28 -18.42
CA SER A 31 -3.21 15.40 -18.22
C SER A 31 -3.68 15.59 -16.76
N GLY A 32 -3.53 14.58 -15.91
CA GLY A 32 -4.04 14.56 -14.54
C GLY A 32 -5.56 14.41 -14.42
N THR A 33 -6.30 14.19 -15.52
CA THR A 33 -7.78 14.16 -15.52
C THR A 33 -8.35 13.11 -14.55
N ILE A 34 -7.83 11.89 -14.59
CA ILE A 34 -8.27 10.79 -13.72
C ILE A 34 -7.89 11.07 -12.26
N ALA A 35 -6.66 11.55 -12.02
CA ALA A 35 -6.20 11.88 -10.68
C ALA A 35 -6.96 13.05 -10.02
N LYS A 36 -7.58 13.93 -10.82
CA LYS A 36 -8.46 15.02 -10.35
C LYS A 36 -9.90 14.57 -10.08
N ASN A 37 -10.30 13.39 -10.56
CA ASN A 37 -11.65 12.87 -10.32
C ASN A 37 -11.82 12.57 -8.82
N LYS A 38 -12.82 13.22 -8.19
CA LYS A 38 -13.11 13.06 -6.76
C LYS A 38 -13.38 11.61 -6.36
N VAL A 39 -14.03 10.81 -7.22
CA VAL A 39 -14.33 9.41 -6.94
C VAL A 39 -13.05 8.59 -6.86
N VAL A 40 -12.12 8.78 -7.79
CA VAL A 40 -10.83 8.07 -7.79
C VAL A 40 -9.96 8.53 -6.62
N PHE A 41 -9.99 9.83 -6.31
CA PHE A 41 -9.26 10.38 -5.17
C PHE A 41 -9.76 9.81 -3.85
N ILE A 42 -11.06 9.88 -3.58
CA ILE A 42 -11.67 9.38 -2.34
C ILE A 42 -11.55 7.85 -2.28
N GLY A 43 -11.86 7.15 -3.38
CA GLY A 43 -11.79 5.70 -3.47
C GLY A 43 -10.41 5.15 -3.16
N SER A 44 -9.34 5.81 -3.63
CA SER A 44 -7.97 5.39 -3.29
C SER A 44 -7.68 5.52 -1.79
N HIS A 45 -8.03 6.64 -1.15
CA HIS A 45 -7.77 6.81 0.29
C HIS A 45 -8.64 5.87 1.13
N ALA A 46 -9.89 5.66 0.74
CA ALA A 46 -10.76 4.69 1.39
C ALA A 46 -10.16 3.27 1.30
N THR A 47 -9.65 2.88 0.13
CA THR A 47 -8.99 1.58 -0.07
C THR A 47 -7.77 1.43 0.84
N ASP A 48 -6.94 2.47 0.97
CA ASP A 48 -5.76 2.45 1.86
C ASP A 48 -6.17 2.32 3.34
N THR A 49 -7.26 2.96 3.76
CA THR A 49 -7.83 2.78 5.10
C THR A 49 -8.34 1.36 5.31
N PHE A 50 -9.09 0.80 4.36
CA PHE A 50 -9.56 -0.59 4.43
C PHE A 50 -8.40 -1.60 4.41
N LEU A 51 -7.30 -1.28 3.72
CA LEU A 51 -6.09 -2.10 3.72
C LEU A 51 -5.51 -2.23 5.13
N LEU A 52 -5.40 -1.11 5.86
CA LEU A 52 -4.92 -1.10 7.24
C LEU A 52 -5.89 -1.81 8.18
N ILE A 53 -7.18 -1.50 8.11
CA ILE A 53 -8.21 -2.13 8.95
C ILE A 53 -8.21 -3.65 8.77
N SER A 54 -8.19 -4.12 7.52
CA SER A 54 -8.15 -5.57 7.23
C SER A 54 -6.85 -6.24 7.68
N ALA A 55 -5.72 -5.52 7.64
CA ALA A 55 -4.45 -6.01 8.19
C ALA A 55 -4.54 -6.20 9.72
N PHE A 56 -5.08 -5.21 10.44
CA PHE A 56 -5.28 -5.32 11.90
C PHE A 56 -6.26 -6.43 12.27
N ALA A 57 -7.35 -6.59 11.50
CA ALA A 57 -8.28 -7.69 11.69
C ALA A 57 -7.60 -9.06 11.49
N LEU A 58 -6.76 -9.21 10.47
CA LEU A 58 -5.97 -10.43 10.25
C LEU A 58 -5.02 -10.73 11.39
N MET A 59 -4.31 -9.71 11.90
CA MET A 59 -3.40 -9.88 13.03
C MET A 59 -4.14 -10.34 14.29
N ALA A 60 -5.30 -9.74 14.57
CA ALA A 60 -6.13 -10.10 15.71
C ALA A 60 -6.66 -11.55 15.60
N ILE A 61 -7.20 -11.93 14.44
CA ILE A 61 -7.72 -13.29 14.20
C ILE A 61 -6.58 -14.32 14.25
N ALA A 62 -5.42 -14.00 13.67
CA ALA A 62 -4.26 -14.88 13.67
C ALA A 62 -3.48 -14.87 14.99
N LYS A 63 -3.86 -14.02 15.96
CA LYS A 63 -3.13 -13.78 17.22
C LYS A 63 -1.64 -13.50 17.00
N MET A 64 -1.32 -12.75 15.95
CA MET A 64 0.06 -12.40 15.61
C MET A 64 0.46 -11.10 16.29
N ASN A 65 1.55 -11.15 17.05
CA ASN A 65 2.17 -9.96 17.63
C ASN A 65 3.30 -9.46 16.70
N PRO A 66 3.20 -8.25 16.11
CA PRO A 66 4.26 -7.71 15.24
C PRO A 66 5.59 -7.52 15.99
N LEU A 67 5.57 -7.30 17.31
CA LEU A 67 6.79 -7.16 18.11
C LEU A 67 7.50 -8.49 18.36
N GLU A 68 6.85 -9.62 18.12
CA GLU A 68 7.47 -10.96 18.15
C GLU A 68 7.83 -11.45 16.74
N GLN A 69 7.16 -10.89 15.73
CA GLN A 69 7.30 -11.26 14.32
C GLN A 69 7.88 -10.07 13.55
N MET A 70 9.21 -9.92 13.58
CA MET A 70 9.89 -8.75 12.97
C MET A 70 9.50 -8.50 11.51
N TRP A 71 9.28 -9.56 10.72
CA TRP A 71 8.84 -9.44 9.33
C TRP A 71 7.48 -8.74 9.19
N LEU A 72 6.58 -8.92 10.17
CA LEU A 72 5.26 -8.32 10.21
C LEU A 72 5.34 -6.85 10.62
N LEU A 73 6.17 -6.52 11.61
CA LEU A 73 6.46 -5.14 11.98
C LEU A 73 7.06 -4.37 10.81
N GLU A 74 8.07 -4.93 10.15
CA GLU A 74 8.68 -4.34 8.97
C GLU A 74 7.66 -4.13 7.84
N LYS A 75 6.78 -5.11 7.62
CA LYS A 75 5.71 -5.01 6.62
C LYS A 75 4.76 -3.85 6.93
N ILE A 76 4.37 -3.65 8.20
CA ILE A 76 3.51 -2.54 8.61
C ILE A 76 4.21 -1.20 8.37
N ILE A 77 5.48 -1.09 8.75
CA ILE A 77 6.29 0.13 8.52
C ILE A 77 6.34 0.47 7.03
N LEU A 78 6.62 -0.52 6.17
CA LEU A 78 6.66 -0.31 4.73
C LEU A 78 5.29 0.06 4.14
N VAL A 79 4.19 -0.52 4.63
CA VAL A 79 2.83 -0.14 4.19
C VAL A 79 2.53 1.32 4.56
N VAL A 80 2.91 1.76 5.76
CA VAL A 80 2.77 3.18 6.16
C VAL A 80 3.64 4.07 5.26
N ALA A 81 4.89 3.67 5.00
CA ALA A 81 5.77 4.39 4.09
C ALA A 81 5.18 4.50 2.67
N TYR A 82 4.59 3.42 2.14
CA TYR A 82 3.88 3.40 0.86
C TYR A 82 2.76 4.45 0.80
N ILE A 83 1.90 4.50 1.83
CA ILE A 83 0.79 5.48 1.90
C ILE A 83 1.34 6.92 1.93
N VAL A 84 2.34 7.17 2.78
CA VAL A 84 2.98 8.50 2.91
C VAL A 84 3.63 8.92 1.59
N LEU A 85 4.39 8.04 0.94
CA LEU A 85 5.00 8.31 -0.37
C LEU A 85 3.94 8.63 -1.42
N GLY A 86 2.82 7.90 -1.44
CA GLY A 86 1.69 8.18 -2.33
C GLY A 86 1.06 9.56 -2.11
N VAL A 87 0.96 10.00 -0.85
CA VAL A 87 0.51 11.36 -0.49
C VAL A 87 1.53 12.41 -0.94
N ILE A 88 2.82 12.19 -0.69
CA ILE A 88 3.89 13.12 -1.12
C ILE A 88 3.89 13.25 -2.65
N ALA A 89 3.83 12.13 -3.37
CA ALA A 89 3.77 12.09 -4.82
C ALA A 89 2.54 12.84 -5.40
N SER A 90 1.43 12.88 -4.65
CA SER A 90 0.24 13.63 -5.06
C SER A 90 0.40 15.15 -5.06
N LYS A 91 1.30 15.66 -4.23
CA LYS A 91 1.52 17.10 -4.05
C LYS A 91 2.66 17.64 -4.92
N GLN A 92 3.42 16.78 -5.59
CA GLN A 92 4.54 17.19 -6.43
C GLN A 92 4.08 17.76 -7.76
N GLN A 93 4.74 18.84 -8.20
CA GLN A 93 4.51 19.46 -9.51
C GLN A 93 5.56 19.01 -10.54
N LYS A 94 6.82 18.88 -10.12
CA LYS A 94 7.94 18.51 -10.99
C LYS A 94 7.84 17.04 -11.43
N THR A 95 7.82 16.81 -12.75
CA THR A 95 7.74 15.46 -13.33
C THR A 95 8.90 14.56 -12.92
N SER A 96 10.12 15.09 -12.83
CA SER A 96 11.29 14.33 -12.36
C SER A 96 11.08 13.75 -10.96
N ILE A 97 10.57 14.55 -10.02
CA ILE A 97 10.27 14.09 -8.65
C ILE A 97 9.12 13.08 -8.64
N LYS A 98 8.08 13.28 -9.47
CA LYS A 98 6.99 12.30 -9.61
C LYS A 98 7.51 10.93 -10.06
N VAL A 99 8.44 10.89 -11.01
CA VAL A 99 9.06 9.65 -11.51
C VAL A 99 9.92 9.01 -10.43
N VAL A 100 10.76 9.77 -9.74
CA VAL A 100 11.57 9.24 -8.62
C VAL A 100 10.68 8.65 -7.54
N LEU A 101 9.63 9.36 -7.12
CA LEU A 101 8.70 8.86 -6.11
C LEU A 101 7.93 7.63 -6.60
N LEU A 102 7.57 7.56 -7.88
CA LEU A 102 6.97 6.36 -8.46
C LEU A 102 7.92 5.17 -8.30
N VAL A 103 9.18 5.30 -8.74
CA VAL A 103 10.19 4.24 -8.67
C VAL A 103 10.43 3.80 -7.22
N VAL A 104 10.61 4.74 -6.30
CA VAL A 104 10.82 4.45 -4.87
C VAL A 104 9.60 3.74 -4.28
N THR A 105 8.39 4.21 -4.58
CA THR A 105 7.16 3.58 -4.08
C THR A 105 6.97 2.18 -4.66
N THR A 106 7.30 1.97 -5.93
CA THR A 106 7.31 0.65 -6.57
C THR A 106 8.28 -0.30 -5.87
N ALA A 107 9.48 0.16 -5.50
CA ALA A 107 10.43 -0.64 -4.74
C ALA A 107 9.87 -1.02 -3.35
N VAL A 108 9.22 -0.08 -2.65
CA VAL A 108 8.56 -0.36 -1.36
C VAL A 108 7.45 -1.41 -1.53
N ILE A 109 6.61 -1.31 -2.56
CA ILE A 109 5.56 -2.31 -2.85
C ILE A 109 6.18 -3.69 -3.08
N ALA A 110 7.30 -3.77 -3.81
CA ALA A 110 8.00 -5.02 -4.05
C ALA A 110 8.56 -5.63 -2.74
N LEU A 111 9.11 -4.80 -1.84
CA LEU A 111 9.57 -5.25 -0.52
C LEU A 111 8.41 -5.77 0.35
N ILE A 112 7.26 -5.08 0.36
CA ILE A 112 6.06 -5.55 1.06
C ILE A 112 5.63 -6.93 0.52
N GLY A 113 5.63 -7.10 -0.80
CA GLY A 113 5.32 -8.38 -1.45
C GLY A 113 6.31 -9.48 -1.07
N LYS A 114 7.61 -9.17 -1.05
CA LYS A 114 8.66 -10.09 -0.62
C LYS A 114 8.45 -10.54 0.83
N LEU A 115 8.27 -9.60 1.76
CA LEU A 115 7.98 -9.91 3.17
C LEU A 115 6.73 -10.78 3.33
N ALA A 116 5.70 -10.56 2.52
CA ALA A 116 4.46 -11.33 2.58
C ALA A 116 4.65 -12.81 2.17
N VAL A 117 5.62 -13.09 1.29
CA VAL A 117 5.92 -14.45 0.81
C VAL A 117 6.97 -15.12 1.69
N THR A 118 8.08 -14.45 1.96
CA THR A 118 9.22 -15.05 2.70
C THR A 118 8.95 -15.13 4.20
N LYS A 119 8.16 -14.19 4.74
CA LYS A 119 7.94 -14.03 6.19
C LYS A 119 9.25 -13.97 6.97
N THR A 120 10.25 -13.34 6.37
CA THR A 120 11.59 -13.13 6.95
C THR A 120 11.86 -11.64 6.92
N ALA A 121 12.24 -11.06 8.06
CA ALA A 121 12.64 -9.67 8.13
C ALA A 121 13.91 -9.45 7.30
N LEU A 122 13.99 -8.31 6.64
CA LEU A 122 15.13 -7.94 5.80
C LEU A 122 16.01 -6.91 6.50
N PHE A 123 15.40 -6.04 7.30
CA PHE A 123 16.09 -4.91 7.94
C PHE A 123 15.98 -4.88 9.47
N LEU A 124 15.03 -5.63 10.04
CA LEU A 124 14.78 -5.74 11.48
C LEU A 124 15.20 -7.10 12.04
#